data_AF-A0A8J7XJI1-F1
#
_entry.id   AF-A0A8J7XJI1-F1
#
_cell.length_a   1.000
_cell.length_b   1.000
_cell.length_c   1.000
_cell.angle_alpha   90.00
_cell.angle_beta   90.00
_cell.angle_gamma   90.00
#
_symmetry.space_group_name_H-M   'P 1'
#
loop_
_entity.id
_entity.type
_entity.pdbx_description
1 polymer ?
#
loop_
_entity_poly.entity_id
_entity_poly.type
_entity_poly.pdbx_seq_one_letter_code
_entity_poly.pdbx_strand_id
1 'polypeptide(L)'
;QFFGEISPIFLNPETDISLRLATFLGIQIGFDAVTYTLLEKMQKRQKFAHNIQALKLGQRYQLNIGGRFILRGIPTETVEDILESCRNLKFLRFLLNTYSIGPSLFLLYKDSPFYKEMPEKEREAWNNNPYWTEISPTELIPESDRFEFFGFSRERPYHSLWDDFEVILNFYTNQNYSYTWIEYVNGSFIEEKGPKTYRFTLNRDETDILIFCDLVKSFKEVRKRFLHIPEENLREILHTLNEVGFLYYDQNMDTIISVLDITEKESVSQVPE
;
A
#
# COMPACT_ATOMS: atom_id res chain seq x y z
N GLN A 1 23.88 12.87 6.52
CA GLN A 1 22.43 12.67 6.38
C GLN A 1 22.23 11.49 5.45
N PHE A 2 21.49 10.48 5.90
CA PHE A 2 21.39 9.19 5.21
C PHE A 2 19.99 9.01 4.63
N PHE A 3 19.96 8.51 3.39
CA PHE A 3 18.79 7.90 2.76
C PHE A 3 19.08 6.41 2.68
N GLY A 4 18.15 5.60 3.16
CA GLY A 4 18.25 4.14 3.11
C GLY A 4 17.05 3.56 2.38
N GLU A 5 17.24 2.40 1.75
CA GLU A 5 16.14 1.59 1.25
C GLU A 5 15.82 0.49 2.28
N ILE A 6 14.55 0.32 2.61
CA ILE A 6 14.08 -0.69 3.56
C ILE A 6 12.80 -1.35 3.06
N SER A 7 12.70 -2.66 3.24
CA SER A 7 11.45 -3.37 2.93
C SER A 7 10.37 -3.02 3.96
N PRO A 8 9.11 -2.77 3.54
CA PRO A 8 8.00 -2.48 4.43
C PRO A 8 7.79 -3.48 5.57
N ILE A 9 8.18 -4.75 5.39
CA ILE A 9 8.04 -5.79 6.43
C ILE A 9 8.90 -5.53 7.68
N PHE A 10 9.97 -4.74 7.55
CA PHE A 10 10.87 -4.43 8.66
C PHE A 10 10.48 -3.14 9.38
N LEU A 11 9.51 -2.38 8.86
CA LEU A 11 9.05 -1.16 9.52
C LEU A 11 8.06 -1.52 10.62
N ASN A 12 8.49 -1.26 11.85
CA ASN A 12 7.74 -1.42 13.08
C ASN A 12 8.09 -0.25 14.02
N PRO A 13 7.36 -0.04 15.12
CA PRO A 13 7.62 1.08 16.03
C PRO A 13 9.08 1.21 16.48
N GLU A 14 9.77 0.10 16.79
CA GLU A 14 11.16 0.12 17.26
C GLU A 14 12.14 0.52 16.16
N THR A 15 11.90 0.04 14.94
CA THR A 15 12.75 0.33 13.78
C THR A 15 12.62 1.78 13.35
N ASP A 16 11.40 2.33 13.35
CA ASP A 16 11.15 3.73 12.99
C ASP A 16 11.77 4.71 13.99
N ILE A 17 11.63 4.40 15.29
CA ILE A 17 12.32 5.14 16.36
C ILE A 17 13.83 5.09 16.15
N SER A 18 14.38 3.92 15.83
CA SER A 18 15.81 3.74 15.59
C SER A 18 16.30 4.54 14.37
N LEU A 19 15.54 4.55 13.27
CA LEU A 19 15.86 5.32 12.07
C LEU A 19 15.86 6.82 12.34
N ARG A 20 14.89 7.31 13.14
CA ARG A 20 14.89 8.70 13.61
C ARG A 20 16.10 9.05 14.45
N LEU A 21 16.41 8.22 15.45
CA LEU A 21 17.57 8.42 16.32
C LEU A 21 18.88 8.39 15.54
N ALA A 22 18.95 7.58 14.48
CA ALA A 22 20.07 7.52 13.54
C ALA A 22 20.11 8.70 12.54
N THR A 23 19.23 9.69 12.65
CA THR A 23 19.19 10.92 11.83
C THR A 23 18.96 10.68 10.33
N PHE A 24 18.25 9.61 9.97
CA PHE A 24 17.77 9.43 8.61
C PHE A 24 16.81 10.57 8.26
N LEU A 25 17.07 11.25 7.13
CA LEU A 25 16.14 12.27 6.62
C LEU A 25 14.90 11.64 5.98
N GLY A 26 15.07 10.43 5.45
CA GLY A 26 14.01 9.68 4.82
C GLY A 26 14.47 8.29 4.42
N ILE A 27 13.48 7.46 4.11
CA ILE A 27 13.67 6.09 3.64
C ILE A 27 12.95 5.89 2.33
N GLN A 28 13.52 5.11 1.43
CA GLN A 28 12.81 4.56 0.29
C GLN A 28 12.21 3.22 0.69
N ILE A 29 10.95 3.00 0.32
CA ILE A 29 10.32 1.69 0.44
C ILE A 29 9.97 1.17 -0.95
N GLY A 30 10.12 -0.13 -1.16
CA GLY A 30 9.53 -0.81 -2.33
C GLY A 30 8.02 -0.94 -2.15
N PHE A 31 7.27 0.15 -2.35
CA PHE A 31 5.81 0.16 -2.21
C PHE A 31 5.19 -0.72 -3.30
N ASP A 32 5.55 -0.44 -4.55
CA ASP A 32 5.34 -1.19 -5.80
C ASP A 32 3.90 -1.55 -6.20
N ALA A 33 2.99 -1.87 -5.28
CA ALA A 33 1.60 -2.14 -5.59
C ALA A 33 0.69 -2.00 -4.35
N VAL A 34 -0.61 -1.86 -4.61
CA VAL A 34 -1.68 -1.82 -3.61
C VAL A 34 -2.47 -3.13 -3.54
N THR A 35 -1.96 -4.21 -4.13
CA THR A 35 -2.64 -5.51 -4.20
C THR A 35 -1.71 -6.62 -3.76
N TYR A 36 -2.31 -7.65 -3.17
CA TYR A 36 -1.56 -8.85 -2.79
C TYR A 36 -1.01 -9.57 -4.03
N THR A 37 -1.85 -9.68 -5.05
CA THR A 37 -1.64 -10.44 -6.28
C THR A 37 -0.49 -9.89 -7.12
N LEU A 38 -0.39 -8.56 -7.28
CA LEU A 38 0.73 -7.95 -7.99
C LEU A 38 2.04 -8.07 -7.21
N LEU A 39 2.01 -7.86 -5.89
CA LEU A 39 3.20 -8.02 -5.05
C LEU A 39 3.74 -9.46 -5.14
N GLU A 40 2.86 -10.46 -5.13
CA GLU A 40 3.24 -11.86 -5.30
C GLU A 40 3.84 -12.14 -6.69
N LYS A 41 3.22 -11.65 -7.77
CA LYS A 41 3.75 -11.77 -9.14
C LYS A 41 5.12 -11.13 -9.29
N MET A 42 5.38 -10.03 -8.57
CA MET A 42 6.69 -9.38 -8.50
C MET A 42 7.66 -10.04 -7.50
N GLN A 43 7.28 -11.18 -6.90
CA GLN A 43 8.05 -11.91 -5.88
C GLN A 43 8.45 -11.03 -4.68
N LYS A 44 7.60 -10.07 -4.31
CA LYS A 44 7.79 -9.20 -3.16
C LYS A 44 7.37 -9.92 -1.89
N ARG A 45 8.20 -9.79 -0.85
CA ARG A 45 7.95 -10.44 0.46
C ARG A 45 6.87 -9.71 1.25
N GLN A 46 6.79 -8.39 1.10
CA GLN A 46 5.76 -7.59 1.71
C GLN A 46 4.41 -7.82 1.04
N LYS A 47 3.36 -7.54 1.79
CA LYS A 47 1.96 -7.49 1.33
C LYS A 47 1.42 -6.06 1.48
N PHE A 48 0.29 -5.75 0.88
CA PHE A 48 -0.25 -4.38 0.92
C PHE A 48 -0.52 -3.89 2.36
N ALA A 49 -0.89 -4.77 3.29
CA ALA A 49 -1.01 -4.41 4.71
C ALA A 49 0.29 -3.84 5.30
N HIS A 50 1.45 -4.37 4.90
CA HIS A 50 2.75 -3.86 5.33
C HIS A 50 3.07 -2.49 4.71
N ASN A 51 2.61 -2.25 3.48
CA ASN A 51 2.71 -0.94 2.85
C ASN A 51 1.86 0.10 3.60
N ILE A 52 0.63 -0.25 3.99
CA ILE A 52 -0.22 0.60 4.85
C ILE A 52 0.49 0.88 6.19
N GLN A 53 1.05 -0.15 6.84
CA GLN A 53 1.79 0.00 8.09
C GLN A 53 2.97 0.97 7.93
N ALA A 54 3.78 0.80 6.89
CA ALA A 54 4.92 1.66 6.62
C ALA A 54 4.50 3.13 6.51
N LEU A 55 3.43 3.43 5.78
CA LEU A 55 2.91 4.79 5.65
C LEU A 55 2.35 5.32 6.98
N LYS A 56 1.56 4.53 7.72
CA LYS A 56 1.04 4.93 9.03
C LYS A 56 2.15 5.28 10.01
N LEU A 57 3.13 4.39 10.16
CA LEU A 57 4.26 4.62 11.07
C LEU A 57 5.13 5.79 10.58
N GLY A 58 5.33 5.90 9.27
CA GLY A 58 5.99 7.06 8.68
C GLY A 58 5.31 8.39 9.02
N GLN A 59 3.98 8.44 9.04
CA GLN A 59 3.23 9.63 9.42
C GLN A 59 3.36 9.89 10.92
N ARG A 60 3.10 8.86 11.74
CA ARG A 60 3.18 8.90 13.21
C ARG A 60 4.54 9.37 13.71
N TYR A 61 5.61 8.88 13.10
CA TYR A 61 6.97 9.24 13.41
C TYR A 61 7.55 10.24 12.39
N GLN A 62 6.73 10.97 11.64
CA GLN A 62 7.14 11.99 10.64
C GLN A 62 8.47 11.65 9.91
N LEU A 63 8.56 10.42 9.42
CA LEU A 63 9.65 9.94 8.57
C LEU A 63 9.27 10.24 7.11
N ASN A 64 10.18 10.90 6.39
CA ASN A 64 9.95 11.11 4.97
C ASN A 64 10.12 9.79 4.22
N ILE A 65 9.04 9.23 3.71
CA ILE A 65 9.09 8.03 2.89
C ILE A 65 9.31 8.42 1.42
N GLY A 66 9.96 7.59 0.63
CA GLY A 66 10.17 7.72 -0.81
C GLY A 66 9.88 6.41 -1.52
N GLY A 67 9.96 6.37 -2.86
CA GLY A 67 9.70 5.15 -3.65
C GLY A 67 8.25 4.66 -3.63
N ARG A 68 7.30 5.55 -3.35
CA ARG A 68 5.88 5.22 -3.24
C ARG A 68 5.19 5.20 -4.61
N PHE A 69 5.69 4.36 -5.51
CA PHE A 69 5.11 4.18 -6.84
C PHE A 69 4.32 2.89 -6.91
N ILE A 70 3.25 2.90 -7.70
CA ILE A 70 2.47 1.71 -8.05
C ILE A 70 2.91 1.30 -9.45
N LEU A 71 3.64 0.19 -9.54
CA LEU A 71 4.13 -0.33 -10.80
C LEU A 71 2.96 -0.87 -11.62
N ARG A 72 2.90 -0.44 -12.87
CA ARG A 72 1.94 -0.92 -13.87
C ARG A 72 2.64 -1.52 -15.08
N GLY A 73 1.93 -2.42 -15.76
CA GLY A 73 2.39 -3.01 -17.00
C GLY A 73 3.48 -4.07 -16.81
N ILE A 74 3.49 -4.75 -15.66
CA ILE A 74 4.32 -5.94 -15.48
C ILE A 74 3.88 -7.04 -16.46
N PRO A 75 4.77 -7.94 -16.92
CA PRO A 75 4.42 -8.94 -17.93
C PRO A 75 3.21 -9.82 -17.59
N THR A 76 3.00 -10.09 -16.31
CA THR A 76 1.96 -10.99 -15.78
C THR A 76 0.75 -10.24 -15.19
N GLU A 77 0.62 -8.94 -15.46
CA GLU A 77 -0.52 -8.12 -15.03
C GLU A 77 -1.80 -8.58 -15.72
N THR A 78 -2.87 -8.70 -14.94
CA THR A 78 -4.21 -9.09 -15.37
C THR A 78 -5.21 -7.97 -15.09
N VAL A 79 -6.38 -8.05 -15.72
CA VAL A 79 -7.47 -7.08 -15.49
C VAL A 79 -7.91 -7.08 -14.03
N GLU A 80 -7.97 -8.26 -13.42
CA GLU A 80 -8.36 -8.46 -12.02
C GLU A 80 -7.41 -7.74 -11.06
N ASP A 81 -6.10 -7.71 -11.37
CA ASP A 81 -5.10 -6.99 -10.56
C ASP A 81 -5.37 -5.48 -10.57
N ILE A 82 -5.73 -4.92 -11.72
CA ILE A 82 -6.02 -3.49 -11.87
C ILE A 82 -7.32 -3.15 -11.12
N LEU A 83 -8.35 -3.98 -11.25
CA LEU A 83 -9.62 -3.81 -10.54
C LEU A 83 -9.46 -3.95 -9.02
N GLU A 84 -8.62 -4.88 -8.55
CA GLU A 84 -8.23 -4.94 -7.14
C GLU A 84 -7.49 -3.66 -6.72
N SER A 85 -6.60 -3.15 -7.57
CA SER A 85 -5.86 -1.90 -7.28
C SER A 85 -6.81 -0.72 -7.10
N CYS A 86 -7.79 -0.58 -7.99
CA CYS A 86 -8.83 0.45 -7.89
C CYS A 86 -9.62 0.35 -6.58
N ARG A 87 -10.05 -0.86 -6.20
CA ARG A 87 -10.81 -1.10 -4.97
C ARG A 87 -9.99 -0.77 -3.72
N ASN A 88 -8.70 -1.07 -3.75
CA ASN A 88 -7.82 -0.92 -2.60
C ASN A 88 -7.39 0.52 -2.32
N LEU A 89 -7.56 1.45 -3.27
CA LEU A 89 -7.26 2.88 -3.06
C LEU A 89 -8.02 3.48 -1.87
N LYS A 90 -9.22 2.98 -1.56
CA LYS A 90 -10.00 3.44 -0.39
C LYS A 90 -9.25 3.30 0.93
N PHE A 91 -8.36 2.30 1.05
CA PHE A 91 -7.58 2.05 2.27
C PHE A 91 -6.40 3.03 2.44
N LEU A 92 -6.10 3.85 1.42
CA LEU A 92 -5.07 4.89 1.48
C LEU A 92 -5.66 6.29 1.65
N ARG A 93 -6.99 6.45 1.66
CA ARG A 93 -7.64 7.77 1.57
C ARG A 93 -7.17 8.79 2.61
N PHE A 94 -6.88 8.36 3.84
CA PHE A 94 -6.36 9.25 4.89
C PHE A 94 -4.86 9.55 4.77
N LEU A 95 -4.13 8.73 4.00
CA LEU A 95 -2.68 8.81 3.84
C LEU A 95 -2.27 9.58 2.58
N LEU A 96 -3.16 9.70 1.58
CA LEU A 96 -2.88 10.34 0.29
C LEU A 96 -2.67 11.86 0.37
N ASN A 97 -3.13 12.51 1.45
CA ASN A 97 -2.85 13.93 1.69
C ASN A 97 -1.39 14.16 2.12
N THR A 98 -0.79 13.17 2.77
CA THR A 98 0.59 13.22 3.26
C THR A 98 1.56 12.64 2.23
N TYR A 99 1.10 11.63 1.49
CA TYR A 99 1.94 10.88 0.58
C TYR A 99 1.43 10.97 -0.84
N SER A 100 2.25 11.59 -1.71
CA SER A 100 2.08 11.46 -3.14
C SER A 100 2.43 10.03 -3.55
N ILE A 101 1.41 9.33 -4.04
CA ILE A 101 1.46 7.96 -4.56
C ILE A 101 0.86 8.02 -5.96
N GLY A 102 1.51 7.37 -6.92
CA GLY A 102 1.04 7.38 -8.30
C GLY A 102 1.56 6.20 -9.11
N PRO A 103 0.97 5.95 -10.29
CA PRO A 103 1.43 4.89 -11.17
C PRO A 103 2.82 5.21 -11.72
N SER A 104 3.64 4.17 -11.89
CA SER A 104 4.92 4.22 -12.59
C SER A 104 5.04 3.02 -13.53
N LEU A 105 5.74 3.20 -14.63
CA LEU A 105 5.93 2.13 -15.61
C LEU A 105 6.94 1.13 -15.09
N PHE A 106 6.61 -0.16 -15.21
CA PHE A 106 7.58 -1.22 -14.99
C PHE A 106 8.69 -1.14 -16.04
N LEU A 107 9.94 -1.29 -15.57
CA LEU A 107 11.13 -1.40 -16.41
C LEU A 107 11.70 -2.81 -16.28
N LEU A 108 11.84 -3.48 -17.41
CA LEU A 108 12.47 -4.79 -17.53
C LEU A 108 13.99 -4.64 -17.52
N TYR A 109 14.63 -5.18 -16.48
CA TYR A 109 16.09 -5.25 -16.35
C TYR A 109 16.57 -6.68 -16.55
N LYS A 110 17.78 -6.85 -17.12
CA LYS A 110 18.39 -8.15 -17.46
C LYS A 110 18.37 -9.16 -16.31
N ASP A 111 18.65 -8.71 -15.10
CA ASP A 111 18.75 -9.61 -13.94
C ASP A 111 17.43 -9.87 -13.21
N SER A 112 16.33 -9.23 -13.64
CA SER A 112 15.01 -9.45 -13.06
C SER A 112 14.51 -10.88 -13.34
N PRO A 113 13.69 -11.46 -12.45
CA PRO A 113 13.02 -12.74 -12.69
C PRO A 113 12.24 -12.73 -14.02
N PHE A 114 11.51 -11.65 -14.26
CA PHE A 114 10.76 -11.44 -15.51
C PHE A 114 11.63 -11.55 -16.75
N TYR A 115 12.83 -10.95 -16.76
CA TYR A 115 13.72 -11.04 -17.92
C TYR A 115 14.21 -12.46 -18.14
N LYS A 116 14.66 -13.13 -17.07
CA LYS A 116 15.22 -14.49 -17.13
C LYS A 116 14.20 -15.52 -17.64
N GLU A 117 12.94 -15.37 -17.26
CA GLU A 117 11.85 -16.26 -17.63
C GLU A 117 11.23 -15.91 -19.00
N MET A 118 11.35 -14.66 -19.45
CA MET A 118 10.77 -14.20 -20.71
C MET A 118 11.54 -14.72 -21.94
N PRO A 119 10.87 -15.25 -22.98
CA PRO A 119 11.50 -15.62 -24.24
C PRO A 119 12.19 -14.44 -24.94
N GLU A 120 13.31 -14.68 -25.61
CA GLU A 120 14.09 -13.64 -26.28
C GLU A 120 13.24 -12.80 -27.26
N LYS A 121 12.41 -13.45 -28.07
CA LYS A 121 11.48 -12.78 -28.99
C LYS A 121 10.51 -11.82 -28.30
N GLU A 122 10.07 -12.14 -27.08
CA GLU A 122 9.19 -11.24 -26.32
C GLU A 122 9.95 -10.04 -25.74
N ARG A 123 11.26 -10.19 -25.45
CA ARG A 123 12.13 -9.11 -24.95
C ARG A 123 12.34 -8.01 -26.00
N GLU A 124 12.23 -8.33 -27.29
CA GLU A 124 12.34 -7.34 -28.37
C GLU A 124 11.30 -6.23 -28.24
N ALA A 125 10.10 -6.53 -27.74
CA ALA A 125 9.03 -5.55 -27.53
C ALA A 125 9.31 -4.57 -26.37
N TRP A 126 10.34 -4.83 -25.55
CA TRP A 126 10.77 -3.98 -24.46
C TRP A 126 11.93 -3.11 -24.93
N ASN A 127 11.60 -2.04 -25.64
CA ASN A 127 12.57 -1.19 -26.35
C ASN A 127 12.42 0.31 -26.02
N ASN A 128 11.48 0.67 -25.14
CA ASN A 128 11.25 2.07 -24.78
C ASN A 128 12.04 2.48 -23.54
N ASN A 129 13.09 3.26 -23.73
CA ASN A 129 13.82 3.96 -22.69
C ASN A 129 14.34 5.31 -23.25
N PRO A 130 14.02 6.46 -22.64
CA PRO A 130 14.40 7.77 -23.18
C PRO A 130 15.93 7.97 -23.21
N TYR A 131 16.66 7.48 -22.21
CA TYR A 131 18.12 7.56 -22.19
C TYR A 131 18.75 6.69 -23.28
N TRP A 132 18.18 5.51 -23.54
CA TRP A 132 18.63 4.67 -24.65
C TRP A 132 18.40 5.35 -26.01
N THR A 133 17.26 6.04 -26.19
CA THR A 133 16.98 6.80 -27.41
C THR A 133 18.04 7.88 -27.68
N GLU A 134 18.58 8.50 -26.63
CA GLU A 134 19.65 9.49 -26.74
C GLU A 134 21.04 8.86 -26.97
N ILE A 135 21.30 7.68 -26.37
CA ILE A 135 22.61 7.04 -26.38
C ILE A 135 22.81 6.14 -27.60
N SER A 136 21.78 5.44 -28.08
CA SER A 136 21.89 4.49 -29.19
C SER A 136 22.51 5.06 -30.48
N PRO A 137 22.28 6.34 -30.88
CA PRO A 137 22.92 6.91 -32.07
C PRO A 137 24.43 7.16 -31.92
N THR A 138 24.96 7.11 -30.69
CA THR A 138 26.38 7.36 -30.43
C THR A 138 27.27 6.13 -30.70
N GLU A 139 26.67 4.96 -30.88
CA GLU A 139 27.36 3.66 -31.05
C GLU A 139 28.31 3.31 -29.88
N LEU A 140 28.23 4.01 -28.74
CA LEU A 140 29.04 3.74 -27.55
C LEU A 140 28.70 2.41 -26.87
N ILE A 141 27.46 1.96 -27.02
CA ILE A 141 26.95 0.71 -26.47
C ILE A 141 26.28 -0.06 -27.62
N PRO A 142 26.75 -1.29 -27.92
CA PRO A 142 26.10 -2.15 -28.91
C PRO A 142 24.64 -2.41 -28.54
N GLU A 143 23.75 -2.50 -29.53
CA GLU A 143 22.32 -2.78 -29.29
C GLU A 143 22.10 -4.10 -28.55
N SER A 144 22.94 -5.11 -28.80
CA SER A 144 22.91 -6.39 -28.09
C SER A 144 23.08 -6.24 -26.57
N ASP A 145 23.78 -5.19 -26.14
CA ASP A 145 24.18 -4.98 -24.75
C ASP A 145 23.25 -3.98 -24.05
N ARG A 146 22.19 -3.51 -24.72
CA ARG A 146 21.29 -2.47 -24.21
C ARG A 146 20.71 -2.79 -22.83
N PHE A 147 20.38 -4.06 -22.59
CA PHE A 147 19.84 -4.53 -21.30
C PHE A 147 20.90 -4.68 -20.19
N GLU A 148 22.20 -4.69 -20.52
CA GLU A 148 23.28 -4.66 -19.52
C GLU A 148 23.30 -3.32 -18.77
N PHE A 149 22.87 -2.24 -19.44
CA PHE A 149 23.00 -0.88 -18.94
C PHE A 149 21.66 -0.24 -18.58
N PHE A 150 20.57 -0.60 -19.28
CA PHE A 150 19.28 0.06 -19.14
C PHE A 150 18.15 -0.93 -18.87
N GLY A 151 17.15 -0.45 -18.12
CA GLY A 151 15.84 -1.08 -18.03
C GLY A 151 14.92 -0.51 -19.09
N PHE A 152 14.10 -1.34 -19.72
CA PHE A 152 13.21 -0.90 -20.80
C PHE A 152 11.75 -1.08 -20.41
N SER A 153 10.89 -0.18 -20.85
CA SER A 153 9.44 -0.37 -20.83
C SER A 153 8.96 -0.88 -22.19
N ARG A 154 7.73 -1.42 -22.23
CA ARG A 154 7.01 -1.67 -23.46
C ARG A 154 6.35 -0.37 -23.95
N GLU A 155 6.22 -0.16 -25.26
CA GLU A 155 5.56 1.04 -25.82
C GLU A 155 4.07 1.18 -25.43
N ARG A 156 3.36 0.05 -25.27
CA ARG A 156 1.97 0.02 -24.79
C ARG A 156 1.88 -0.81 -23.52
N PRO A 157 2.36 -0.30 -22.38
CA PRO A 157 2.47 -1.08 -21.16
C PRO A 157 1.16 -1.12 -20.38
N TYR A 158 0.18 -0.25 -20.67
CA TYR A 158 -0.97 -0.07 -19.79
C TYR A 158 -2.31 -0.41 -20.46
N HIS A 159 -3.13 -1.17 -19.74
CA HIS A 159 -4.54 -1.38 -20.02
C HIS A 159 -5.34 -0.10 -19.69
N SER A 160 -6.42 0.21 -20.42
CA SER A 160 -7.21 1.44 -20.22
C SER A 160 -7.83 1.58 -18.83
N LEU A 161 -7.97 0.47 -18.09
CA LEU A 161 -8.43 0.50 -16.69
C LEU A 161 -7.48 1.24 -15.75
N TRP A 162 -6.22 1.46 -16.15
CA TRP A 162 -5.34 2.37 -15.41
C TRP A 162 -5.79 3.82 -15.49
N ASP A 163 -6.55 4.21 -16.52
CA ASP A 163 -7.17 5.54 -16.58
C ASP A 163 -8.24 5.66 -15.48
N ASP A 164 -9.05 4.61 -15.27
CA ASP A 164 -10.02 4.55 -14.16
C ASP A 164 -9.32 4.59 -12.80
N PHE A 165 -8.21 3.85 -12.66
CA PHE A 165 -7.37 3.90 -11.46
C PHE A 165 -6.90 5.32 -11.17
N GLU A 166 -6.36 6.03 -12.17
CA GLU A 166 -5.90 7.41 -12.02
C GLU A 166 -7.04 8.36 -11.66
N VAL A 167 -8.23 8.19 -12.22
CA VAL A 167 -9.43 8.95 -11.84
C VAL A 167 -9.78 8.75 -10.36
N ILE A 168 -9.78 7.50 -9.88
CA ILE A 168 -10.09 7.18 -8.47
C ILE A 168 -8.99 7.72 -7.53
N LEU A 169 -7.72 7.56 -7.90
CA LEU A 169 -6.59 8.08 -7.14
C LEU A 169 -6.66 9.62 -7.04
N ASN A 170 -6.94 10.29 -8.15
CA ASN A 170 -7.13 11.74 -8.18
C ASN A 170 -8.35 12.16 -7.36
N PHE A 171 -9.43 11.38 -7.36
CA PHE A 171 -10.56 11.62 -6.48
C PHE A 171 -10.13 11.60 -5.01
N TYR A 172 -9.47 10.55 -4.52
CA TYR A 172 -9.07 10.51 -3.11
C TYR A 172 -8.05 11.60 -2.74
N THR A 173 -7.07 11.86 -3.62
CA THR A 173 -6.00 12.84 -3.38
C THR A 173 -6.54 14.27 -3.27
N ASN A 174 -7.59 14.62 -4.01
CA ASN A 174 -8.11 15.99 -4.04
C ASN A 174 -9.17 16.31 -2.97
N GLN A 175 -9.63 15.30 -2.22
CA GLN A 175 -10.77 15.46 -1.30
C GLN A 175 -10.36 15.66 0.16
N ASN A 176 -9.06 15.62 0.47
CA ASN A 176 -8.52 15.86 1.80
C ASN A 176 -9.21 15.02 2.89
N TYR A 177 -9.34 13.72 2.64
CA TYR A 177 -9.97 12.80 3.58
C TYR A 177 -9.26 12.82 4.93
N SER A 178 -10.04 12.89 6.01
CA SER A 178 -9.58 12.88 7.39
C SER A 178 -10.65 12.25 8.29
N TYR A 179 -10.31 11.95 9.53
CA TYR A 179 -11.29 11.45 10.50
C TYR A 179 -11.02 11.98 11.90
N THR A 180 -12.05 11.90 12.74
CA THR A 180 -11.93 12.05 14.19
C THR A 180 -12.41 10.75 14.83
N TRP A 181 -11.64 10.22 15.77
CA TRP A 181 -11.95 8.97 16.46
C TRP A 181 -12.06 9.25 17.97
N ILE A 182 -13.26 9.06 18.51
CA ILE A 182 -13.55 9.18 19.94
C ILE A 182 -13.91 7.80 20.47
N GLU A 183 -13.15 7.32 21.45
CA GLU A 183 -13.40 6.05 22.13
C GLU A 183 -14.14 6.28 23.45
N TYR A 184 -15.13 5.42 23.68
CA TYR A 184 -15.91 5.29 24.89
C TYR A 184 -15.78 3.89 25.49
N VAL A 185 -16.33 3.70 26.68
CA VAL A 185 -16.32 2.41 27.38
C VAL A 185 -17.02 1.31 26.56
N ASN A 186 -18.09 1.64 25.84
CA ASN A 186 -18.91 0.69 25.09
C ASN A 186 -18.53 0.55 23.61
N GLY A 187 -17.52 1.27 23.12
CA GLY A 187 -17.14 1.27 21.72
C GLY A 187 -16.53 2.58 21.27
N SER A 188 -16.77 2.96 20.01
CA SER A 188 -16.20 4.18 19.43
C SER A 188 -17.19 4.92 18.54
N PHE A 189 -16.96 6.21 18.41
CA PHE A 189 -17.54 7.04 17.37
C PHE A 189 -16.44 7.53 16.43
N ILE A 190 -16.64 7.35 15.14
CA ILE A 190 -15.74 7.84 14.10
C ILE A 190 -16.52 8.77 13.17
N GLU A 191 -16.05 10.01 13.05
CA GLU A 191 -16.52 10.94 12.04
C GLU A 191 -15.48 11.04 10.92
N GLU A 192 -15.82 10.53 9.73
CA GLU A 192 -15.00 10.66 8.52
C GLU A 192 -15.43 11.93 7.76
N LYS A 193 -14.45 12.77 7.43
CA LYS A 193 -14.61 13.98 6.63
C LYS A 193 -13.94 13.79 5.27
N GLY A 194 -14.68 14.15 4.22
CA GLY A 194 -14.24 14.13 2.82
C GLY A 194 -15.26 14.91 1.99
N PRO A 195 -15.68 14.44 0.79
CA PRO A 195 -16.73 15.10 0.00
C PRO A 195 -18.08 15.14 0.73
N LYS A 196 -18.32 14.17 1.62
CA LYS A 196 -19.44 14.09 2.54
C LYS A 196 -18.91 13.71 3.91
N THR A 197 -19.63 14.09 4.95
CA THR A 197 -19.35 13.63 6.32
C THR A 197 -20.12 12.33 6.58
N TYR A 198 -19.40 11.31 7.01
CA TYR A 198 -19.97 10.04 7.45
C TYR A 198 -19.69 9.83 8.94
N ARG A 199 -20.64 9.20 9.63
CA ARG A 199 -20.55 8.94 11.07
C ARG A 199 -20.79 7.46 11.31
N PHE A 200 -19.89 6.86 12.07
CA PHE A 200 -19.91 5.44 12.38
C PHE A 200 -19.89 5.27 13.89
N THR A 201 -20.80 4.44 14.39
CA THR A 201 -20.80 3.97 15.77
C THR A 201 -20.36 2.53 15.76
N LEU A 202 -19.22 2.27 16.40
CA LEU A 202 -18.67 0.94 16.57
C LEU A 202 -18.97 0.45 17.97
N ASN A 203 -19.30 -0.83 18.11
CA ASN A 203 -19.37 -1.49 19.41
C ASN A 203 -17.96 -1.74 19.98
N ARG A 204 -17.90 -2.29 21.19
CA ARG A 204 -16.65 -2.56 21.90
C ARG A 204 -15.74 -3.54 21.16
N ASP A 205 -16.30 -4.63 20.63
CA ASP A 205 -15.53 -5.64 19.92
C ASP A 205 -14.94 -5.09 18.61
N GLU A 206 -15.73 -4.35 17.82
CA GLU A 206 -15.27 -3.66 16.61
C GLU A 206 -14.14 -2.68 16.90
N THR A 207 -14.29 -1.89 17.98
CA THR A 207 -13.28 -0.95 18.44
C THR A 207 -11.99 -1.67 18.83
N ASP A 208 -12.09 -2.72 19.65
CA ASP A 208 -10.93 -3.47 20.14
C ASP A 208 -10.19 -4.17 18.99
N ILE A 209 -10.91 -4.65 17.97
CA ILE A 209 -10.30 -5.25 16.78
C ILE A 209 -9.49 -4.22 16.00
N LEU A 210 -10.03 -3.01 15.76
CA LEU A 210 -9.29 -1.92 15.10
C LEU A 210 -8.04 -1.53 15.90
N ILE A 211 -8.15 -1.42 17.22
CA ILE A 211 -7.01 -1.10 18.09
C ILE A 211 -5.96 -2.22 18.05
N PHE A 212 -6.37 -3.48 18.16
CA PHE A 212 -5.46 -4.62 18.14
C PHE A 212 -4.72 -4.77 16.81
N CYS A 213 -5.39 -4.41 15.71
CA CYS A 213 -4.84 -4.43 14.36
C CYS A 213 -4.18 -3.10 13.95
N ASP A 214 -3.79 -2.22 14.89
CA ASP A 214 -3.03 -1.00 14.54
C ASP A 214 -1.75 -1.32 13.75
N LEU A 215 -1.13 -2.45 14.08
CA LEU A 215 -0.05 -3.10 13.34
C LEU A 215 -0.59 -4.36 12.64
N VAL A 216 0.12 -4.83 11.62
CA VAL A 216 -0.22 -6.05 10.88
C VAL A 216 -0.35 -7.25 11.82
N LYS A 217 -1.47 -7.96 11.70
CA LYS A 217 -1.80 -9.21 12.38
C LYS A 217 -2.25 -10.26 11.38
N SER A 218 -2.10 -11.54 11.73
CA SER A 218 -2.77 -12.64 11.05
C SER A 218 -4.15 -12.91 11.65
N PHE A 219 -5.05 -13.52 10.88
CA PHE A 219 -6.34 -13.98 11.41
C PHE A 219 -6.18 -14.90 12.63
N LYS A 220 -5.14 -15.74 12.65
CA LYS A 220 -4.84 -16.61 13.79
C LYS A 220 -4.57 -15.82 15.08
N GLU A 221 -3.84 -14.71 14.99
CA GLU A 221 -3.59 -13.82 16.13
C GLU A 221 -4.87 -13.11 16.58
N VAL A 222 -5.66 -12.61 15.64
CA VAL A 222 -6.97 -11.98 15.94
C VAL A 222 -7.89 -13.00 16.61
N ARG A 223 -8.04 -14.20 16.05
CA ARG A 223 -8.87 -15.27 16.62
C ARG A 223 -8.43 -15.62 18.05
N LYS A 224 -7.12 -15.71 18.30
CA LYS A 224 -6.57 -15.98 19.64
C LYS A 224 -6.85 -14.84 20.63
N ARG A 225 -6.91 -13.59 20.17
CA ARG A 225 -7.18 -12.43 21.02
C ARG A 225 -8.66 -12.28 21.39
N PHE A 226 -9.55 -12.67 20.47
CA PHE A 226 -11.00 -12.49 20.55
C PHE A 226 -11.74 -13.83 20.63
N LEU A 227 -11.28 -14.72 21.52
CA LEU A 227 -11.85 -16.08 21.67
C LEU A 227 -13.32 -16.06 22.10
N HIS A 228 -13.76 -15.01 22.79
CA HIS A 228 -15.15 -14.83 23.23
C HIS A 228 -16.12 -14.59 22.07
N ILE A 229 -15.63 -14.11 20.92
CA ILE A 229 -16.43 -13.93 19.72
C ILE A 229 -16.42 -15.24 18.93
N PRO A 230 -17.56 -15.80 18.48
CA PRO A 230 -17.58 -16.92 17.55
C PRO A 230 -16.81 -16.60 16.25
N GLU A 231 -16.20 -17.61 15.62
CA GLU A 231 -15.37 -17.36 14.43
C GLU A 231 -16.16 -16.72 13.28
N GLU A 232 -17.37 -17.19 13.03
CA GLU A 232 -18.25 -16.64 11.99
C GLU A 232 -18.55 -15.16 12.24
N ASN A 233 -18.99 -14.80 13.45
CA ASN A 233 -19.22 -13.41 13.85
C ASN A 233 -17.95 -12.55 13.76
N LEU A 234 -16.79 -13.10 14.12
CA LEU A 234 -15.52 -12.39 13.99
C LEU A 234 -15.23 -12.08 12.50
N ARG A 235 -15.46 -13.04 11.60
CA ARG A 235 -15.29 -12.81 10.15
C ARG A 235 -16.28 -11.76 9.62
N GLU A 236 -17.52 -11.77 10.10
CA GLU A 236 -18.52 -10.74 9.75
C GLU A 236 -18.12 -9.34 10.22
N ILE A 237 -17.59 -9.22 11.44
CA ILE A 237 -17.04 -7.94 11.94
C ILE A 237 -15.88 -7.47 11.06
N LEU A 238 -14.90 -8.35 10.79
CA LEU A 238 -13.76 -8.00 9.93
C LEU A 238 -14.22 -7.58 8.53
N HIS A 239 -15.19 -8.28 7.95
CA HIS A 239 -15.76 -7.95 6.64
C HIS A 239 -16.46 -6.59 6.66
N THR A 240 -17.28 -6.30 7.67
CA THR A 240 -17.98 -5.02 7.82
C THR A 240 -16.99 -3.85 7.93
N LEU A 241 -15.94 -4.01 8.74
CA LEU A 241 -14.87 -3.01 8.87
C LEU A 241 -14.08 -2.83 7.56
N ASN A 242 -13.94 -3.88 6.76
CA ASN A 242 -13.30 -3.83 5.45
C ASN A 242 -14.14 -3.14 4.38
N GLU A 243 -15.44 -3.40 4.35
CA GLU A 243 -16.37 -2.75 3.44
C GLU A 243 -16.37 -1.24 3.64
N VAL A 244 -16.46 -0.79 4.90
CA VAL A 244 -16.35 0.63 5.28
C VAL A 244 -14.95 1.20 5.06
N GLY A 245 -13.93 0.36 4.97
CA GLY A 245 -12.55 0.78 4.69
C GLY A 245 -11.77 1.22 5.93
N PHE A 246 -12.15 0.79 7.13
CA PHE A 246 -11.38 1.00 8.36
C PHE A 246 -10.40 -0.14 8.65
N LEU A 247 -10.58 -1.29 8.03
CA LEU A 247 -9.70 -2.44 8.17
C LEU A 247 -9.37 -3.03 6.80
N TYR A 248 -8.09 -3.20 6.49
CA TYR A 248 -7.66 -3.96 5.33
C TYR A 248 -7.31 -5.40 5.73
N TYR A 249 -7.67 -6.36 4.88
CA TYR A 249 -7.10 -7.71 4.91
C TYR A 249 -6.91 -8.23 3.49
N ASP A 250 -5.90 -9.09 3.28
CA ASP A 250 -5.71 -9.79 2.01
C ASP A 250 -6.69 -10.95 1.84
N GLN A 251 -6.81 -11.49 0.62
CA GLN A 251 -7.80 -12.52 0.28
C GLN A 251 -7.81 -13.73 1.24
N ASN A 252 -6.65 -14.07 1.81
CA ASN A 252 -6.49 -15.21 2.71
C ASN A 252 -6.56 -14.83 4.21
N MET A 253 -6.68 -13.54 4.53
CA MET A 253 -6.57 -12.98 5.89
C MET A 253 -5.25 -13.35 6.58
N ASP A 254 -4.18 -13.53 5.79
CA ASP A 254 -2.82 -13.74 6.29
C ASP A 254 -2.27 -12.46 6.90
N THR A 255 -2.68 -11.32 6.34
CA THR A 255 -2.36 -9.99 6.85
C THR A 255 -3.63 -9.15 7.02
N ILE A 256 -3.77 -8.55 8.20
CA ILE A 256 -4.90 -7.73 8.64
C ILE A 256 -4.32 -6.47 9.30
N ILE A 257 -4.83 -5.29 8.93
CA ILE A 257 -4.40 -4.02 9.51
C ILE A 257 -5.54 -3.00 9.56
N SER A 258 -5.62 -2.24 10.64
CA SER A 258 -6.46 -1.07 10.76
C SER A 258 -5.87 0.09 9.96
N VAL A 259 -6.70 0.71 9.13
CA VAL A 259 -6.36 1.93 8.38
C VAL A 259 -6.25 3.13 9.33
N LEU A 260 -7.01 3.12 10.42
CA LEU A 260 -7.02 4.20 11.41
C LEU A 260 -5.77 4.14 12.30
N ASP A 261 -5.23 5.29 12.65
CA ASP A 261 -4.12 5.44 13.59
C ASP A 261 -4.66 5.56 15.03
N ILE A 262 -4.31 4.60 15.89
CA ILE A 262 -4.76 4.60 17.30
C ILE A 262 -4.26 5.79 18.12
N THR A 263 -3.22 6.48 17.67
CA THR A 263 -2.65 7.67 18.34
C THR A 263 -3.45 8.93 18.07
N GLU A 264 -4.31 8.94 17.05
CA GLU A 264 -5.24 10.04 16.75
C GLU A 264 -6.58 9.91 17.50
N LYS A 265 -6.70 8.87 18.35
CA LYS A 265 -7.91 8.56 19.11
C LYS A 265 -7.98 9.32 20.42
N GLU A 266 -9.08 10.02 20.66
CA GLU A 266 -9.40 10.64 21.95
C GLU A 266 -10.16 9.65 22.83
N SER A 267 -9.80 9.56 24.12
CA SER A 267 -10.47 8.64 25.06
C SER A 267 -11.34 9.44 26.02
N VAL A 268 -12.64 9.14 26.07
CA VAL A 268 -13.61 9.91 26.87
C VAL A 268 -14.36 8.97 27.83
N SER A 269 -14.48 9.39 29.09
CA SER A 269 -15.08 8.58 30.15
C SER A 269 -16.62 8.47 30.08
N GLN A 270 -17.28 9.23 29.19
CA GLN A 270 -18.74 9.31 29.07
C GLN A 270 -19.18 9.31 27.61
N VAL A 271 -20.24 8.55 27.30
CA VAL A 271 -20.91 8.55 26.00
C VAL A 271 -21.79 9.82 25.92
N PRO A 272 -21.72 10.65 24.87
CA PRO A 272 -22.68 11.73 24.69
C PRO A 272 -24.08 11.14 24.56
N GLU A 273 -25.02 11.70 25.34
CA GLU A 273 -26.45 11.34 25.34
C GLU A 273 -27.10 11.49 23.95
#